data_AF-A0A6P2Y5M9-F1
#
_entry.id   AF-A0A6P2Y5M9-F1
#
_cell.length_a   1.000
_cell.length_b   1.000
_cell.length_c   1.000
_cell.angle_alpha   90.00
_cell.angle_beta   90.00
_cell.angle_gamma   90.00
#
_symmetry.space_group_name_H-M   'P 1'
#
loop_
_entity.id
_entity.type
_entity.pdbx_description
1 polymer ?
#
loop_
_entity_poly.entity_id
_entity_poly.type
_entity_poly.pdbx_seq_one_letter_code
_entity_poly.pdbx_strand_id
1 'polypeptide(L)'
;MVDTWLLACNACGRCCNSAPTLSLRELFRHRHRFVGALTIRRVPKRRTGERWHAGGREHALDAEDVAASDALAARLFHRSGGAGSEWIALTLQGYDYPSLGRCAALADDGRCSVHADKPSICGAVPLDPMLPDRLQSRVLAARRDDAGWLGANCIVEAAAPHADVESSFPIPLVTAGQVSDRAAFDAHRDALEFERAVWRDAVFASLTDGGQDVRHALSRLAPGGYLTVSIVPVLLAVASVSAHCRALCVTFIDAQLALIGMNIEAALARRHADDRPATRELRGFAQALERARHALAAMPAPAAGMRDDAPRIDAWLADRPDLDTLAA
;
A
#
# COMPACT_ATOMS: atom_id res chain seq x y z
N MET A 1 20.28 12.41 18.73
CA MET A 1 19.72 11.48 17.73
C MET A 1 20.25 11.95 16.38
N VAL A 2 20.41 11.08 15.38
CA VAL A 2 20.76 11.58 14.04
C VAL A 2 19.47 12.08 13.43
N ASP A 3 19.40 13.39 13.27
CA ASP A 3 18.20 14.09 12.83
C ASP A 3 18.27 14.44 11.34
N THR A 4 19.35 14.07 10.66
CA THR A 4 19.56 14.30 9.23
C THR A 4 20.01 13.03 8.52
N TRP A 5 19.22 12.59 7.55
CA TRP A 5 19.41 11.38 6.78
C TRP A 5 19.33 11.67 5.29
N LEU A 6 20.18 10.99 4.51
CA LEU A 6 20.27 11.17 3.06
C LEU A 6 20.18 9.82 2.34
N LEU A 7 19.83 9.88 1.06
CA LEU A 7 19.84 8.76 0.14
C LEU A 7 20.99 8.92 -0.88
N ALA A 8 21.95 7.99 -0.85
CA ALA A 8 23.10 7.98 -1.74
C ALA A 8 22.83 7.33 -3.12
N CYS A 9 21.65 6.75 -3.33
CA CYS A 9 21.30 6.03 -4.55
C CYS A 9 20.17 6.74 -5.31
N ASN A 10 20.36 6.90 -6.62
CA ASN A 10 19.35 7.40 -7.56
C ASN A 10 18.83 6.30 -8.52
N ALA A 11 19.37 5.08 -8.43
CA ALA A 11 19.03 3.98 -9.34
C ALA A 11 17.70 3.29 -8.95
N CYS A 12 16.59 3.82 -9.46
CA CYS A 12 15.27 3.23 -9.25
C CYS A 12 15.19 1.80 -9.81
N GLY A 13 14.85 0.85 -8.94
CA GLY A 13 14.76 -0.58 -9.23
C GLY A 13 15.75 -1.42 -8.43
N ARG A 14 16.89 -0.85 -8.03
CA ARG A 14 17.94 -1.57 -7.28
C ARG A 14 17.48 -2.12 -5.93
N CYS A 15 16.58 -1.44 -5.24
CA CYS A 15 16.04 -1.85 -3.94
C CYS A 15 14.68 -2.58 -4.04
N CYS A 16 14.20 -2.93 -5.23
CA CYS A 16 12.83 -3.36 -5.44
C CYS A 16 12.69 -4.90 -5.42
N ASN A 17 12.34 -5.48 -4.28
CA ASN A 17 12.18 -6.93 -4.09
C ASN A 17 10.74 -7.43 -4.04
N SER A 18 9.76 -6.55 -3.94
CA SER A 18 8.35 -6.94 -3.80
C SER A 18 7.44 -5.97 -4.53
N ALA A 19 6.22 -6.46 -4.83
CA ALA A 19 5.19 -5.60 -5.35
C ALA A 19 4.74 -4.58 -4.28
N PRO A 20 4.44 -3.34 -4.67
CA PRO A 20 4.14 -2.27 -3.73
C PRO A 20 2.69 -2.34 -3.21
N THR A 21 2.44 -1.63 -2.12
CA THR A 21 1.09 -1.13 -1.80
C THR A 21 0.68 -0.11 -2.87
N LEU A 22 -0.58 -0.13 -3.32
CA LEU A 22 -1.10 0.83 -4.30
C LEU A 22 -2.38 1.47 -3.76
N SER A 23 -2.62 2.72 -4.10
CA SER A 23 -3.98 3.26 -4.11
C SER A 23 -4.80 2.57 -5.20
N LEU A 24 -6.12 2.62 -5.09
CA LEU A 24 -7.06 2.09 -6.08
C LEU A 24 -6.84 2.73 -7.45
N ARG A 25 -6.60 4.04 -7.49
CA ARG A 25 -6.28 4.78 -8.72
C ARG A 25 -4.99 4.28 -9.36
N GLU A 26 -3.92 4.13 -8.58
CA GLU A 26 -2.65 3.58 -9.08
C GLU A 26 -2.80 2.14 -9.55
N LEU A 27 -3.61 1.34 -8.86
CA LEU A 27 -3.87 -0.05 -9.25
C LEU A 27 -4.68 -0.14 -10.56
N PHE A 28 -5.65 0.77 -10.78
CA PHE A 28 -6.36 0.88 -12.06
C PHE A 28 -5.44 1.31 -13.20
N ARG A 29 -4.53 2.26 -12.93
CA ARG A 29 -3.48 2.66 -13.89
C ARG A 29 -2.59 1.48 -14.25
N HIS A 30 -2.12 0.74 -13.24
CA HIS A 30 -1.18 -0.38 -13.36
C HIS A 30 -1.85 -1.76 -13.46
N ARG A 31 -3.10 -1.82 -13.92
CA ARG A 31 -3.95 -3.03 -13.96
C ARG A 31 -3.40 -4.21 -14.78
N HIS A 32 -2.44 -3.95 -15.66
CA HIS A 32 -1.75 -4.97 -16.47
C HIS A 32 -0.40 -5.37 -15.88
N ARG A 33 0.01 -4.77 -14.76
CA ARG A 33 1.33 -4.98 -14.16
C ARG A 33 1.30 -5.65 -12.80
N PHE A 34 0.33 -5.26 -11.96
CA PHE A 34 0.18 -5.81 -10.62
C PHE A 34 -1.16 -6.54 -10.50
N VAL A 35 -1.14 -7.77 -9.99
CA VAL A 35 -2.36 -8.44 -9.57
C VAL A 35 -2.82 -7.79 -8.27
N GLY A 36 -4.00 -7.19 -8.26
CA GLY A 36 -4.55 -6.49 -7.11
C GLY A 36 -5.10 -7.43 -6.06
N ALA A 37 -4.67 -7.23 -4.81
CA ALA A 37 -5.25 -7.91 -3.65
C ALA A 37 -5.57 -6.92 -2.53
N LEU A 38 -6.62 -7.23 -1.76
CA LEU A 38 -6.96 -6.49 -0.55
C LEU A 38 -6.19 -7.09 0.63
N THR A 39 -5.50 -6.23 1.36
CA THR A 39 -4.80 -6.57 2.59
C THR A 39 -5.52 -6.00 3.79
N ILE A 40 -5.81 -6.85 4.76
CA ILE A 40 -6.41 -6.50 6.04
C ILE A 40 -5.34 -6.72 7.12
N ARG A 41 -4.78 -5.64 7.65
CA ARG A 41 -3.68 -5.69 8.62
C ARG A 41 -4.16 -5.20 9.99
N ARG A 42 -3.77 -5.93 11.05
CA ARG A 42 -3.86 -5.42 12.44
C ARG A 42 -2.67 -4.52 12.70
N VAL A 43 -2.94 -3.24 12.90
CA VAL A 43 -1.93 -2.24 13.25
C VAL A 43 -1.87 -2.13 14.77
N PRO A 44 -0.75 -2.53 15.40
CA PRO A 44 -0.63 -2.52 16.85
C PRO A 44 -0.67 -1.08 17.38
N LYS A 45 -1.31 -0.90 18.52
CA LYS A 45 -1.30 0.37 19.23
C LYS A 45 0.07 0.59 19.88
N ARG A 46 0.66 1.77 19.66
CA ARG A 46 1.92 2.17 20.32
C ARG A 46 1.70 2.53 21.78
N ARG A 47 2.68 2.23 22.63
CA ARG A 47 2.62 2.53 24.07
C ARG A 47 3.81 3.36 24.52
N THR A 48 3.59 4.24 25.48
CA THR A 48 4.68 5.00 26.10
C THR A 48 5.62 4.02 26.81
N GLY A 49 6.92 4.18 26.60
CA GLY A 49 7.95 3.26 27.08
C GLY A 49 8.13 2.00 26.22
N GLU A 50 7.34 1.81 25.16
CA GLU A 50 7.58 0.76 24.16
C GLU A 50 8.97 0.96 23.55
N ARG A 51 9.75 -0.12 23.53
CA ARG A 51 11.14 -0.11 23.07
C ARG A 51 11.20 -0.38 21.57
N TRP A 52 11.76 0.57 20.84
CA TRP A 52 12.10 0.42 19.44
C TRP A 52 13.61 0.25 19.30
N HIS A 53 14.04 -0.86 18.71
CA HIS A 53 15.45 -1.11 18.40
C HIS A 53 15.75 -0.69 16.96
N ALA A 54 16.63 0.30 16.78
CA ALA A 54 17.04 0.83 15.48
C ALA A 54 18.39 1.55 15.58
N GLY A 55 19.27 1.42 14.59
CA GLY A 55 20.58 2.09 14.59
C GLY A 55 21.52 1.59 15.70
N GLY A 56 21.44 0.30 16.06
CA GLY A 56 22.15 -0.28 17.22
C GLY A 56 21.77 0.34 18.58
N ARG A 57 20.67 1.10 18.63
CA ARG A 57 20.21 1.84 19.82
C ARG A 57 18.79 1.42 20.18
N GLU A 58 18.51 1.48 21.48
CA GLU A 58 17.16 1.34 22.01
C GLU A 58 16.56 2.74 22.19
N HIS A 59 15.33 2.92 21.73
CA HIS A 59 14.57 4.13 21.91
C HIS A 59 13.21 3.80 22.54
N ALA A 60 12.91 4.42 23.69
CA ALA A 60 11.62 4.30 24.33
C ALA A 60 10.67 5.38 23.81
N LEU A 61 9.52 4.99 23.25
CA LEU A 61 8.52 5.93 22.73
C LEU A 61 7.99 6.83 23.85
N ASP A 62 7.98 8.13 23.61
CA ASP A 62 7.41 9.11 24.54
C ASP A 62 5.89 9.27 24.35
N ALA A 63 5.26 10.14 25.16
CA ALA A 63 3.83 10.39 25.07
C ALA A 63 3.42 11.08 23.75
N GLU A 64 4.30 11.91 23.18
CA GLU A 64 4.02 12.62 21.94
C GLU A 64 4.15 11.70 20.71
N ASP A 65 5.10 10.76 20.72
CA ASP A 65 5.24 9.71 19.71
C ASP A 65 3.97 8.85 19.64
N VAL A 66 3.42 8.48 20.80
CA VAL A 66 2.16 7.73 20.91
C VAL A 66 0.98 8.57 20.44
N ALA A 67 0.87 9.83 20.89
CA ALA A 67 -0.20 10.72 20.48
C ALA A 67 -0.20 10.98 18.96
N ALA A 68 0.97 11.19 18.38
CA ALA A 68 1.13 11.37 16.93
C ALA A 68 0.78 10.09 16.16
N SER A 69 1.15 8.91 16.68
CA SER A 69 0.80 7.62 16.09
C SER A 69 -0.71 7.37 16.13
N ASP A 70 -1.36 7.65 17.27
CA ASP A 70 -2.82 7.51 17.42
C ASP A 70 -3.57 8.51 16.54
N ALA A 71 -3.10 9.76 16.43
CA ALA A 71 -3.71 10.77 15.57
C ALA A 71 -3.62 10.39 14.08
N LEU A 72 -2.45 9.93 13.63
CA LEU A 72 -2.29 9.47 12.24
C LEU A 72 -3.14 8.22 11.97
N ALA A 73 -3.14 7.25 12.87
CA ALA A 73 -3.95 6.05 12.75
C ALA A 73 -5.46 6.34 12.72
N ALA A 74 -5.93 7.32 13.50
CA ALA A 74 -7.33 7.76 13.49
C ALA A 74 -7.76 8.36 12.15
N ARG A 75 -6.83 9.06 11.48
CA ARG A 75 -7.07 9.60 10.13
C ARG A 75 -7.08 8.48 9.08
N LEU A 76 -6.10 7.58 9.13
CA LEU A 76 -5.82 6.63 8.05
C LEU A 76 -6.51 5.26 8.19
N PHE A 77 -6.88 4.81 9.38
CA PHE A 77 -7.30 3.42 9.66
C PHE A 77 -8.65 3.33 10.36
N HIS A 78 -9.14 2.11 10.50
CA HIS A 78 -10.42 1.79 11.13
C HIS A 78 -10.20 1.22 12.53
N ARG A 79 -11.16 1.40 13.45
CA ARG A 79 -11.11 0.78 14.79
C ARG A 79 -11.90 -0.52 14.80
N SER A 80 -11.31 -1.59 15.33
CA SER A 80 -11.96 -2.89 15.50
C SER A 80 -12.97 -2.95 16.67
N GLY A 81 -13.11 -1.87 17.46
CA GLY A 81 -14.04 -1.79 18.59
C GLY A 81 -13.97 -0.44 19.32
N GLY A 82 -14.30 -0.44 20.62
CA GLY A 82 -14.35 0.76 21.47
C GLY A 82 -12.98 1.44 21.72
N ALA A 83 -12.98 2.47 22.57
CA ALA A 83 -11.77 3.20 22.95
C ALA A 83 -10.74 2.24 23.57
N GLY A 84 -9.57 2.11 22.92
CA GLY A 84 -8.50 1.18 23.32
C GLY A 84 -8.33 -0.05 22.41
N SER A 85 -9.23 -0.26 21.44
CA SER A 85 -9.08 -1.30 20.42
C SER A 85 -7.93 -1.02 19.44
N GLU A 86 -7.42 -2.09 18.83
CA GLU A 86 -6.43 -2.01 17.77
C GLU A 86 -6.99 -1.45 16.47
N TRP A 87 -6.08 -0.93 15.66
CA TRP A 87 -6.36 -0.36 14.36
C TRP A 87 -6.36 -1.44 13.28
N ILE A 88 -7.25 -1.31 12.30
CA ILE A 88 -7.32 -2.17 11.11
C ILE A 88 -6.98 -1.31 9.90
N ALA A 89 -5.90 -1.65 9.22
CA ALA A 89 -5.53 -1.04 7.95
C ALA A 89 -6.05 -1.90 6.80
N LEU A 90 -6.90 -1.31 5.97
CA LEU A 90 -7.33 -1.85 4.67
C LEU A 90 -6.49 -1.18 3.59
N THR A 91 -5.66 -1.95 2.90
CA THR A 91 -4.76 -1.45 1.86
C THR A 91 -4.80 -2.36 0.64
N LEU A 92 -4.50 -1.83 -0.55
CA LEU A 92 -4.34 -2.66 -1.74
C LEU A 92 -2.86 -2.92 -1.97
N GLN A 93 -2.52 -4.14 -2.35
CA GLN A 93 -1.15 -4.50 -2.68
C GLN A 93 -1.10 -5.27 -4.00
N GLY A 94 0.03 -5.17 -4.68
CA GLY A 94 0.36 -6.13 -5.72
C GLY A 94 0.60 -7.50 -5.09
N TYR A 95 -0.01 -8.52 -5.66
CA TYR A 95 0.17 -9.92 -5.28
C TYR A 95 1.08 -10.58 -6.30
N ASP A 96 2.09 -11.30 -5.82
CA ASP A 96 3.03 -12.01 -6.68
C ASP A 96 3.56 -13.29 -6.03
N TYR A 97 4.23 -14.11 -6.83
CA TYR A 97 4.85 -15.34 -6.39
C TYR A 97 6.10 -15.06 -5.54
N PRO A 98 6.20 -15.64 -4.32
CA PRO A 98 7.39 -15.48 -3.48
C PRO A 98 8.69 -15.91 -4.17
N SER A 99 8.64 -16.91 -5.06
CA SER A 99 9.80 -17.43 -5.79
C SER A 99 10.46 -16.43 -6.74
N LEU A 100 9.76 -15.35 -7.11
CA LEU A 100 10.33 -14.34 -8.01
C LEU A 100 11.34 -13.45 -7.31
N GLY A 101 11.15 -13.18 -6.01
CA GLY A 101 12.07 -12.36 -5.20
C GLY A 101 12.35 -10.96 -5.76
N ARG A 102 11.49 -10.45 -6.65
CA ARG A 102 11.63 -9.18 -7.35
C ARG A 102 10.27 -8.55 -7.58
N CYS A 103 10.22 -7.23 -7.70
CA CYS A 103 9.00 -6.57 -8.10
C CYS A 103 8.65 -6.89 -9.56
N ALA A 104 7.37 -7.13 -9.81
CA ALA A 104 6.84 -7.33 -11.16
C ALA A 104 7.35 -6.23 -12.09
N ALA A 105 7.29 -4.95 -11.69
CA ALA A 105 7.67 -3.78 -12.49
C ALA A 105 9.15 -3.65 -12.89
N LEU A 106 10.04 -4.53 -12.42
CA LEU A 106 11.42 -4.51 -12.88
C LEU A 106 11.52 -5.05 -14.31
N ALA A 107 12.20 -4.33 -15.19
CA ALA A 107 12.65 -4.82 -16.48
C ALA A 107 13.85 -5.77 -16.34
N ASP A 108 14.27 -6.41 -17.42
CA ASP A 108 15.38 -7.37 -17.40
C ASP A 108 16.74 -6.71 -17.10
N ASP A 109 16.86 -5.41 -17.37
CA ASP A 109 18.04 -4.61 -16.99
C ASP A 109 18.03 -4.15 -15.52
N GLY A 110 17.03 -4.57 -14.74
CA GLY A 110 16.88 -4.22 -13.33
C GLY A 110 16.34 -2.82 -13.08
N ARG A 111 15.96 -2.07 -14.12
CA ARG A 111 15.34 -0.75 -13.97
C ARG A 111 13.83 -0.86 -13.78
N CYS A 112 13.26 0.09 -13.04
CA CYS A 112 11.82 0.16 -12.84
C CYS A 112 11.11 0.65 -14.11
N SER A 113 10.27 -0.20 -14.71
CA SER A 113 9.54 0.12 -15.95
C SER A 113 8.42 1.15 -15.77
N VAL A 114 8.02 1.42 -14.51
CA VAL A 114 6.98 2.39 -14.16
C VAL A 114 7.56 3.60 -13.44
N HIS A 115 8.84 3.93 -13.69
CA HIS A 115 9.52 4.99 -12.94
C HIS A 115 8.82 6.36 -13.03
N ALA A 116 8.34 6.73 -14.22
CA ALA A 116 7.71 8.02 -14.48
C ALA A 116 6.35 8.19 -13.79
N ASP A 117 5.63 7.10 -13.60
CA ASP A 117 4.28 7.05 -13.03
C ASP A 117 4.21 6.09 -11.82
N LYS A 118 5.33 5.99 -11.10
CA LYS A 118 5.52 5.03 -10.01
C LYS A 118 4.49 5.27 -8.90
N PRO A 119 4.03 4.20 -8.21
CA PRO A 119 3.17 4.35 -7.06
C PRO A 119 3.79 5.27 -6.00
N SER A 120 2.95 6.04 -5.31
CA SER A 120 3.31 6.97 -4.23
C SER A 120 4.17 6.30 -3.16
N ILE A 121 3.87 5.05 -2.77
CA ILE A 121 4.71 4.31 -1.81
C ILE A 121 6.13 4.06 -2.35
N CYS A 122 6.28 3.81 -3.66
CA CYS A 122 7.58 3.67 -4.32
C CYS A 122 8.31 5.02 -4.44
N GLY A 123 7.59 6.13 -4.37
CA GLY A 123 8.17 7.46 -4.23
C GLY A 123 8.63 7.77 -2.81
N ALA A 124 7.92 7.26 -1.81
CA ALA A 124 8.20 7.52 -0.41
C ALA A 124 9.33 6.67 0.17
N VAL A 125 9.68 5.52 -0.41
CA VAL A 125 10.82 4.71 0.09
C VAL A 125 12.14 5.51 0.06
N PRO A 126 12.98 5.40 1.11
CA PRO A 126 12.92 4.47 2.22
C PRO A 126 12.23 5.03 3.49
N LEU A 127 11.31 5.99 3.38
CA LEU A 127 10.43 6.40 4.47
C LEU A 127 9.23 5.43 4.63
N ASP A 128 8.45 5.60 5.70
CA ASP A 128 7.21 4.88 5.95
C ASP A 128 6.04 5.87 6.16
N PRO A 129 5.21 6.12 5.13
CA PRO A 129 4.05 7.02 5.22
C PRO A 129 3.00 6.62 6.26
N MET A 130 2.99 5.36 6.72
CA MET A 130 2.05 4.86 7.73
C MET A 130 2.48 5.22 9.16
N LEU A 131 3.66 5.81 9.34
CA LEU A 131 4.17 6.27 10.62
C LEU A 131 4.30 7.80 10.66
N PRO A 132 4.17 8.43 11.84
CA PRO A 132 4.37 9.87 11.99
C PRO A 132 5.74 10.35 11.55
N ASP A 133 5.82 11.62 11.15
CA ASP A 133 7.04 12.24 10.60
C ASP A 133 8.19 12.20 11.62
N ARG A 134 7.88 12.43 12.90
CA ARG A 134 8.84 12.34 14.01
C ARG A 134 9.47 10.95 14.17
N LEU A 135 8.85 9.89 13.65
CA LEU A 135 9.39 8.53 13.70
C LEU A 135 10.26 8.18 12.49
N GLN A 136 10.35 9.04 11.46
CA GLN A 136 11.01 8.67 10.20
C GLN A 136 12.52 8.46 10.34
N SER A 137 13.22 9.27 11.14
CA SER A 137 14.64 9.01 11.44
C SER A 137 14.87 7.62 12.04
N ARG A 138 13.90 7.11 12.82
CA ARG A 138 13.95 5.77 13.44
C ARG A 138 13.66 4.67 12.41
N VAL A 139 12.75 4.92 11.47
CA VAL A 139 12.50 4.04 10.31
C VAL A 139 13.78 3.89 9.47
N LEU A 140 14.45 5.00 9.17
CA LEU A 140 15.68 5.00 8.38
C LEU A 140 16.82 4.27 9.10
N ALA A 141 16.99 4.51 10.40
CA ALA A 141 17.96 3.79 11.22
C ALA A 141 17.69 2.27 11.24
N ALA A 142 16.43 1.86 11.37
CA ALA A 142 16.07 0.44 11.35
C ALA A 142 16.36 -0.21 9.99
N ARG A 143 15.99 0.46 8.89
CA ARG A 143 16.20 -0.04 7.51
C ARG A 143 17.67 -0.07 7.11
N ARG A 144 18.50 0.82 7.66
CA ARG A 144 19.96 0.79 7.47
C ARG A 144 20.60 -0.42 8.13
N ASP A 145 20.12 -0.82 9.31
CA ASP A 145 20.69 -1.92 10.08
C ASP A 145 20.13 -3.29 9.69
N ASP A 146 18.98 -3.32 9.01
CA ASP A 146 18.35 -4.54 8.56
C ASP A 146 19.09 -5.12 7.35
N ALA A 147 19.83 -6.21 7.58
CA ALA A 147 20.54 -6.94 6.54
C ALA A 147 19.61 -7.52 5.44
N GLY A 148 18.32 -7.69 5.74
CA GLY A 148 17.29 -8.10 4.78
C GLY A 148 16.73 -6.94 3.95
N TRP A 149 17.00 -5.69 4.33
CA TRP A 149 16.52 -4.52 3.61
C TRP A 149 17.38 -4.20 2.39
N LEU A 150 16.82 -4.42 1.19
CA LEU A 150 17.51 -4.05 -0.04
C LEU A 150 17.70 -2.53 -0.14
N GLY A 151 18.95 -2.10 -0.27
CA GLY A 151 19.31 -0.68 -0.32
C GLY A 151 19.63 -0.06 1.04
N ALA A 152 19.83 -0.86 2.08
CA ALA A 152 20.28 -0.40 3.41
C ALA A 152 21.55 0.48 3.31
N ASN A 153 22.51 0.06 2.48
CA ASN A 153 23.76 0.78 2.22
C ASN A 153 23.57 2.14 1.51
N CYS A 154 22.37 2.42 0.98
CA CYS A 154 22.06 3.69 0.35
C CYS A 154 21.55 4.73 1.36
N ILE A 155 21.19 4.31 2.58
CA ILE A 155 20.68 5.16 3.65
C ILE A 155 21.87 5.63 4.49
N VAL A 156 22.18 6.92 4.43
CA VAL A 156 23.38 7.48 5.08
C VAL A 156 23.04 8.59 6.06
N GLU A 157 23.80 8.65 7.15
CA GLU A 157 23.75 9.75 8.11
C GLU A 157 24.62 10.91 7.60
N ALA A 158 24.13 12.14 7.68
CA ALA A 158 24.89 13.30 7.20
C ALA A 158 26.22 13.54 7.96
N ALA A 159 26.39 12.96 9.15
CA ALA A 159 27.59 13.07 9.97
C ALA A 159 28.64 11.97 9.70
N ALA A 160 28.35 10.98 8.84
CA ALA A 160 29.31 9.91 8.53
C ALA A 160 30.37 10.42 7.53
N PRO A 161 31.68 10.15 7.75
CA PRO A 161 32.70 10.51 6.78
C PRO A 161 32.40 9.83 5.45
N HIS A 162 32.26 10.64 4.39
CA HIS A 162 32.03 10.15 3.03
C HIS A 162 33.24 9.32 2.60
N ALA A 163 33.15 7.99 2.72
CA ALA A 163 34.09 7.10 2.07
C ALA A 163 33.81 7.17 0.56
N ASP A 164 34.61 7.93 -0.17
CA ASP A 164 34.84 7.90 -1.63
C ASP A 164 33.76 7.21 -2.48
N VAL A 165 32.51 7.67 -2.41
CA VAL A 165 31.49 7.33 -3.40
C VAL A 165 31.53 8.42 -4.44
N GLU A 166 32.39 8.23 -5.44
CA GLU A 166 32.32 8.98 -6.69
C GLU A 166 30.90 8.88 -7.27
N SER A 167 30.32 10.04 -7.58
CA SER A 167 29.02 10.22 -8.25
C SER A 167 27.76 10.09 -7.37
N SER A 168 27.35 11.21 -6.75
CA SER A 168 25.99 11.80 -6.82
C SER A 168 25.71 12.67 -5.60
N PHE A 169 25.10 13.85 -5.80
CA PHE A 169 24.59 14.67 -4.70
C PHE A 169 23.57 13.86 -3.90
N PRO A 170 23.82 13.56 -2.61
CA PRO A 170 22.92 12.73 -1.82
C PRO A 170 21.58 13.46 -1.63
N ILE A 171 20.48 12.73 -1.81
CA ILE A 171 19.12 13.30 -1.74
C ILE A 171 18.70 13.38 -0.27
N PRO A 172 18.33 14.56 0.26
CA PRO A 172 17.83 14.66 1.63
C PRO A 172 16.54 13.86 1.83
N LEU A 173 16.50 12.99 2.84
CA LEU A 173 15.31 12.24 3.25
C LEU A 173 14.65 12.89 4.47
N VAL A 174 15.47 13.20 5.47
CA VAL A 174 15.07 13.89 6.69
C VAL A 174 16.11 14.96 7.01
N THR A 175 15.67 16.16 7.36
CA THR A 175 16.51 17.28 7.81
C THR A 175 15.96 17.81 9.12
N ALA A 176 16.79 17.85 10.17
CA ALA A 176 16.37 18.29 11.51
C ALA A 176 15.08 17.60 12.01
N GLY A 177 14.97 16.28 11.75
CA GLY A 177 13.83 15.46 12.16
C GLY A 177 12.56 15.64 11.32
N GLN A 178 12.61 16.43 10.24
CA GLN A 178 11.49 16.66 9.33
C GLN A 178 11.74 15.99 7.97
N VAL A 179 10.72 15.39 7.39
CA VAL A 179 10.77 14.83 6.03
C VAL A 179 11.06 15.95 5.02
N SER A 180 12.11 15.78 4.20
CA SER A 180 12.61 16.84 3.31
C SER A 180 11.73 17.03 2.06
N ASP A 181 11.48 15.95 1.31
CA ASP A 181 10.51 15.92 0.20
C ASP A 181 9.29 15.11 0.63
N ARG A 182 8.16 15.82 0.77
CA ARG A 182 6.92 15.23 1.26
C ARG A 182 5.97 14.80 0.14
N ALA A 183 6.24 15.11 -1.13
CA ALA A 183 5.23 14.98 -2.18
C ALA A 183 4.66 13.56 -2.30
N ALA A 184 5.52 12.55 -2.41
CA ALA A 184 5.10 11.15 -2.49
C ALA A 184 4.51 10.61 -1.16
N PHE A 185 5.00 11.15 -0.05
CA PHE A 185 4.62 10.76 1.30
C PHE A 185 3.20 11.25 1.65
N ASP A 186 2.92 12.51 1.34
CA ASP A 186 1.60 13.12 1.50
C ASP A 186 0.62 12.55 0.46
N ALA A 187 1.01 12.38 -0.81
CA ALA A 187 0.17 11.74 -1.83
C ALA A 187 -0.30 10.32 -1.42
N HIS A 188 0.56 9.54 -0.76
CA HIS A 188 0.17 8.23 -0.24
C HIS A 188 -0.88 8.33 0.88
N ARG A 189 -0.67 9.25 1.83
CA ARG A 189 -1.58 9.46 2.96
C ARG A 189 -2.92 10.02 2.51
N ASP A 190 -2.90 10.95 1.56
CA ASP A 190 -4.10 11.58 1.00
C ASP A 190 -4.92 10.57 0.20
N ALA A 191 -4.27 9.66 -0.53
CA ALA A 191 -4.96 8.55 -1.18
C ALA A 191 -5.65 7.64 -0.15
N LEU A 192 -4.97 7.26 0.93
CA LEU A 192 -5.57 6.44 1.99
C LEU A 192 -6.76 7.12 2.66
N GLU A 193 -6.68 8.43 2.89
CA GLU A 193 -7.77 9.22 3.45
C GLU A 193 -8.95 9.35 2.48
N PHE A 194 -8.69 9.72 1.22
CA PHE A 194 -9.70 9.86 0.19
C PHE A 194 -10.45 8.53 -0.05
N GLU A 195 -9.72 7.41 -0.06
CA GLU A 195 -10.29 6.08 -0.25
C GLU A 195 -11.25 5.63 0.84
N ARG A 196 -11.29 6.31 2.00
CA ARG A 196 -12.33 6.09 3.00
C ARG A 196 -13.71 6.35 2.42
N ALA A 197 -13.88 7.48 1.75
CA ALA A 197 -15.10 7.82 1.04
C ALA A 197 -15.33 6.86 -0.14
N VAL A 198 -14.29 6.48 -0.87
CA VAL A 198 -14.46 5.66 -2.08
C VAL A 198 -14.93 4.23 -1.76
N TRP A 199 -14.21 3.52 -0.89
CA TRP A 199 -14.44 2.09 -0.67
C TRP A 199 -14.13 1.57 0.73
N ARG A 200 -13.16 2.17 1.44
CA ARG A 200 -12.63 1.55 2.68
C ARG A 200 -13.67 1.51 3.79
N ASP A 201 -14.47 2.56 3.95
CA ASP A 201 -15.52 2.56 4.97
C ASP A 201 -16.63 1.55 4.64
N ALA A 202 -17.04 1.43 3.36
CA ALA A 202 -18.03 0.44 2.93
C ALA A 202 -17.54 -1.01 3.09
N VAL A 203 -16.28 -1.28 2.70
CA VAL A 203 -15.67 -2.61 2.89
C VAL A 203 -15.48 -2.92 4.36
N PHE A 204 -15.04 -1.95 5.17
CA PHE A 204 -14.90 -2.14 6.61
C PHE A 204 -16.25 -2.46 7.27
N ALA A 205 -17.30 -1.71 6.93
CA ALA A 205 -18.66 -1.97 7.42
C ALA A 205 -19.12 -3.38 7.04
N SER A 206 -18.89 -3.80 5.78
CA SER A 206 -19.21 -5.17 5.35
C SER A 206 -18.41 -6.25 6.09
N LEU A 207 -17.17 -5.96 6.50
CA LEU A 207 -16.36 -6.88 7.31
C LEU A 207 -16.88 -6.98 8.76
N THR A 208 -17.33 -5.86 9.34
CA THR A 208 -17.89 -5.84 10.71
C THR A 208 -19.28 -6.46 10.79
N ASP A 209 -20.10 -6.22 9.77
CA ASP A 209 -21.43 -6.80 9.62
C ASP A 209 -21.38 -8.24 9.10
N GLY A 210 -20.21 -8.68 8.66
CA GLY A 210 -19.94 -10.04 8.20
C GLY A 210 -20.23 -11.10 9.27
N GLY A 211 -20.45 -12.32 8.78
CA GLY A 211 -20.71 -13.49 9.63
C GLY A 211 -19.59 -13.75 10.66
N GLN A 212 -19.89 -14.59 11.65
CA GLN A 212 -18.94 -14.89 12.74
C GLN A 212 -17.57 -15.38 12.23
N ASP A 213 -17.52 -16.03 11.07
CA ASP A 213 -16.31 -16.58 10.48
C ASP A 213 -15.28 -15.50 10.07
N VAL A 214 -15.72 -14.38 9.49
CA VAL A 214 -14.84 -13.27 9.09
C VAL A 214 -14.25 -12.60 10.33
N ARG A 215 -15.10 -12.34 11.34
CA ARG A 215 -14.67 -11.78 12.62
C ARG A 215 -13.70 -12.73 13.34
N HIS A 216 -13.93 -14.03 13.27
CA HIS A 216 -13.04 -15.04 13.82
C HIS A 216 -11.69 -15.10 13.10
N ALA A 217 -11.66 -15.01 11.76
CA ALA A 217 -10.42 -14.97 11.00
C ALA A 217 -9.57 -13.73 11.37
N LEU A 218 -10.21 -12.56 11.50
CA LEU A 218 -9.53 -11.33 11.89
C LEU A 218 -9.01 -11.35 13.33
N SER A 219 -9.76 -11.95 14.27
CA SER A 219 -9.32 -12.03 15.67
C SER A 219 -8.07 -12.93 15.86
N ARG A 220 -7.85 -13.87 14.95
CA ARG A 220 -6.67 -14.76 14.94
C ARG A 220 -5.40 -14.15 14.36
N LEU A 221 -5.47 -13.00 13.68
CA LEU A 221 -4.28 -12.32 13.19
C LEU A 221 -3.44 -11.87 14.38
N ALA A 222 -2.14 -12.20 14.42
CA ALA A 222 -1.25 -11.64 15.43
C ALA A 222 -1.15 -10.10 15.28
N PRO A 223 -0.77 -9.34 16.33
CA PRO A 223 -0.44 -7.92 16.18
C PRO A 223 0.63 -7.73 15.09
N GLY A 224 0.39 -6.81 14.15
CA GLY A 224 1.25 -6.61 12.97
C GLY A 224 1.03 -7.61 11.83
N GLY A 225 0.26 -8.68 12.08
CA GLY A 225 -0.14 -9.66 11.08
C GLY A 225 -1.16 -9.10 10.09
N TYR A 226 -1.25 -9.75 8.94
CA TYR A 226 -2.18 -9.38 7.88
C TYR A 226 -2.80 -10.60 7.21
N LEU A 227 -3.97 -10.39 6.61
CA LEU A 227 -4.63 -11.31 5.70
C LEU A 227 -4.67 -10.69 4.32
N THR A 228 -4.43 -11.50 3.29
CA THR A 228 -4.59 -11.10 1.90
C THR A 228 -5.77 -11.84 1.29
N VAL A 229 -6.67 -11.11 0.65
CA VAL A 229 -7.87 -11.65 0.01
C VAL A 229 -8.05 -11.03 -1.38
N SER A 230 -8.96 -11.61 -2.18
CA SER A 230 -9.33 -11.04 -3.47
C SER A 230 -9.82 -9.61 -3.30
N ILE A 231 -9.48 -8.73 -4.25
CA ILE A 231 -9.91 -7.33 -4.29
C ILE A 231 -11.42 -7.14 -4.53
N VAL A 232 -12.17 -8.20 -4.84
CA VAL A 232 -13.60 -8.13 -5.18
C VAL A 232 -14.47 -7.27 -4.24
N PRO A 233 -14.36 -7.32 -2.89
CA PRO A 233 -15.15 -6.45 -2.02
C PRO A 233 -14.97 -4.96 -2.33
N VAL A 234 -13.75 -4.57 -2.69
CA VAL A 234 -13.40 -3.21 -3.09
C VAL A 234 -14.08 -2.84 -4.39
N LEU A 235 -14.02 -3.72 -5.39
CA LEU A 235 -14.62 -3.48 -6.70
C LEU A 235 -16.16 -3.38 -6.62
N LEU A 236 -16.81 -4.17 -5.77
CA LEU A 236 -18.25 -4.09 -5.56
C LEU A 236 -18.66 -2.77 -4.90
N ALA A 237 -17.91 -2.31 -3.88
CA ALA A 237 -18.15 -1.02 -3.25
C ALA A 237 -17.97 0.14 -4.25
N VAL A 238 -16.89 0.12 -5.03
CA VAL A 238 -16.59 1.17 -6.03
C VAL A 238 -17.64 1.18 -7.15
N ALA A 239 -18.04 0.02 -7.66
CA ALA A 239 -19.01 -0.07 -8.74
C ALA A 239 -20.40 0.48 -8.39
N SER A 240 -20.76 0.54 -7.09
CA SER A 240 -22.00 1.16 -6.64
C SER A 240 -21.99 2.70 -6.65
N VAL A 241 -20.81 3.33 -6.77
CA VAL A 241 -20.66 4.79 -6.71
C VAL A 241 -21.28 5.46 -7.93
N SER A 242 -20.93 5.00 -9.13
CA SER A 242 -21.36 5.60 -10.39
C SER A 242 -21.30 4.59 -11.54
N ALA A 243 -21.97 4.91 -12.65
CA ALA A 243 -21.85 4.11 -13.87
C ALA A 243 -20.41 4.10 -14.43
N HIS A 244 -19.66 5.19 -14.25
CA HIS A 244 -18.26 5.28 -14.67
C HIS A 244 -17.36 4.38 -13.81
N CYS A 245 -17.48 4.45 -12.48
CA CYS A 245 -16.79 3.57 -11.55
C CYS A 245 -17.06 2.09 -11.84
N ARG A 246 -18.31 1.73 -12.16
CA ARG A 246 -18.66 0.36 -12.57
C ARG A 246 -17.95 -0.06 -13.85
N ALA A 247 -17.91 0.81 -14.87
CA ALA A 247 -17.20 0.52 -16.12
C ALA A 247 -15.68 0.35 -15.90
N LEU A 248 -15.08 1.16 -15.03
CA LEU A 248 -13.68 1.00 -14.63
C LEU A 248 -13.45 -0.34 -13.92
N CYS A 249 -14.32 -0.74 -12.99
CA CYS A 249 -14.23 -2.03 -12.31
C CYS A 249 -14.33 -3.21 -13.29
N VAL A 250 -15.23 -3.14 -14.27
CA VAL A 250 -15.34 -4.17 -15.32
C VAL A 250 -14.06 -4.27 -16.14
N THR A 251 -13.53 -3.13 -16.60
CA THR A 251 -12.27 -3.08 -17.36
C THR A 251 -11.09 -3.61 -16.55
N PHE A 252 -11.06 -3.29 -15.25
CA PHE A 252 -10.06 -3.79 -14.33
C PHE A 252 -10.16 -5.31 -14.16
N ILE A 253 -11.36 -5.87 -13.95
CA ILE A 253 -11.55 -7.32 -13.83
C ILE A 253 -11.03 -8.05 -15.08
N ASP A 254 -11.38 -7.56 -16.26
CA ASP A 254 -10.97 -8.20 -17.53
C ASP A 254 -9.43 -8.19 -17.66
N ALA A 255 -8.77 -7.09 -17.28
CA ALA A 255 -7.30 -7.00 -17.24
C ALA A 255 -6.65 -7.94 -16.21
N GLN A 256 -7.25 -8.06 -15.02
CA GLN A 256 -6.74 -8.90 -13.94
C GLN A 256 -6.88 -10.39 -14.24
N LEU A 257 -7.97 -10.81 -14.87
CA LEU A 257 -8.14 -12.21 -15.29
C LEU A 257 -7.05 -12.62 -16.30
N ALA A 258 -6.76 -11.75 -17.27
CA ALA A 258 -5.67 -11.98 -18.23
C ALA A 258 -4.29 -12.07 -17.53
N LEU A 259 -3.98 -11.11 -16.65
CA LEU A 259 -2.72 -11.06 -15.91
C LEU A 259 -2.54 -12.28 -14.98
N ILE A 260 -3.58 -12.67 -14.26
CA ILE A 260 -3.57 -13.86 -13.39
C ILE A 260 -3.32 -15.12 -14.21
N GLY A 261 -3.99 -15.25 -15.37
CA GLY A 261 -3.78 -16.37 -16.29
C GLY A 261 -2.31 -16.47 -16.73
N MET A 262 -1.74 -15.36 -17.20
CA MET A 262 -0.33 -15.29 -17.60
C MET A 262 0.62 -15.67 -16.45
N ASN A 263 0.38 -15.16 -15.24
CA ASN A 263 1.21 -15.42 -14.08
C ASN A 263 1.15 -16.89 -13.63
N ILE A 264 -0.02 -17.53 -13.72
CA ILE A 264 -0.19 -18.96 -13.44
C ILE A 264 0.57 -19.80 -14.47
N GLU A 265 0.43 -19.51 -15.76
CA GLU A 265 1.15 -20.25 -16.81
C GLU A 265 2.67 -20.14 -16.64
N ALA A 266 3.17 -18.93 -16.33
CA ALA A 266 4.57 -18.72 -16.01
C ALA A 266 5.03 -19.54 -14.78
N ALA A 267 4.23 -19.61 -13.72
CA ALA A 267 4.54 -20.40 -12.53
C ALA A 267 4.57 -21.91 -12.81
N LEU A 268 3.62 -22.41 -13.60
CA LEU A 268 3.58 -23.81 -14.01
C LEU A 268 4.81 -24.17 -14.87
N ALA A 269 5.26 -23.26 -15.74
CA ALA A 269 6.47 -23.43 -16.52
C ALA A 269 7.74 -23.47 -15.65
N ARG A 270 7.82 -22.65 -14.59
CA ARG A 270 8.95 -22.65 -13.63
C ARG A 270 9.04 -23.92 -12.79
N ARG A 271 7.91 -24.59 -12.52
CA ARG A 271 7.82 -25.83 -11.72
C ARG A 271 8.41 -25.69 -10.30
N HIS A 272 8.32 -24.50 -9.70
CA HIS A 272 8.80 -24.26 -8.34
C HIS A 272 7.79 -24.76 -7.29
N ALA A 273 8.22 -25.56 -6.32
CA ALA A 273 7.33 -26.15 -5.33
C ALA A 273 6.62 -25.09 -4.46
N ASP A 274 7.33 -24.01 -4.14
CA ASP A 274 6.82 -22.92 -3.30
C ASP A 274 5.79 -22.03 -4.01
N ASP A 275 5.59 -22.19 -5.32
CA ASP A 275 4.56 -21.46 -6.07
C ASP A 275 3.16 -22.04 -5.85
N ARG A 276 3.04 -23.28 -5.36
CA ARG A 276 1.75 -23.97 -5.23
C ARG A 276 0.71 -23.21 -4.39
N PRO A 277 1.04 -22.66 -3.20
CA PRO A 277 0.08 -21.87 -2.43
C PRO A 277 -0.39 -20.63 -3.21
N ALA A 278 0.55 -19.86 -3.77
CA ALA A 278 0.24 -18.66 -4.54
C ALA A 278 -0.59 -18.96 -5.80
N THR A 279 -0.32 -20.07 -6.51
CA THR A 279 -1.14 -20.50 -7.64
C THR A 279 -2.58 -20.83 -7.20
N ARG A 280 -2.78 -21.45 -6.03
CA ARG A 280 -4.13 -21.73 -5.51
C ARG A 280 -4.87 -20.43 -5.15
N GLU A 281 -4.20 -19.50 -4.50
CA GLU A 281 -4.76 -18.19 -4.16
C GLU A 281 -5.14 -17.40 -5.41
N LEU A 282 -4.25 -17.33 -6.41
CA LEU A 282 -4.52 -16.66 -7.69
C LEU A 282 -5.69 -17.29 -8.45
N ARG A 283 -5.83 -18.62 -8.45
CA ARG A 283 -7.02 -19.29 -9.01
C ARG A 283 -8.28 -18.91 -8.24
N GLY A 284 -8.21 -18.84 -6.92
CA GLY A 284 -9.30 -18.34 -6.08
C GLY A 284 -9.67 -16.89 -6.40
N PHE A 285 -8.69 -16.03 -6.63
CA PHE A 285 -8.91 -14.64 -7.03
C PHE A 285 -9.57 -14.56 -8.41
N ALA A 286 -9.11 -15.32 -9.40
CA ALA A 286 -9.71 -15.37 -10.73
C ALA A 286 -11.19 -15.79 -10.65
N GLN A 287 -11.51 -16.86 -9.92
CA GLN A 287 -12.91 -17.30 -9.74
C GLN A 287 -13.76 -16.24 -9.03
N ALA A 288 -13.21 -15.52 -8.05
CA ALA A 288 -13.92 -14.44 -7.38
C ALA A 288 -14.18 -13.26 -8.34
N LEU A 289 -13.20 -12.90 -9.16
CA LEU A 289 -13.30 -11.85 -10.17
C LEU A 289 -14.33 -12.21 -11.26
N GLU A 290 -14.36 -13.45 -11.73
CA GLU A 290 -15.39 -13.95 -12.66
C GLU A 290 -16.79 -13.80 -12.06
N ARG A 291 -17.00 -14.22 -10.80
CA ARG A 291 -18.30 -14.02 -10.14
C ARG A 291 -18.66 -12.55 -9.99
N ALA A 292 -17.69 -11.71 -9.60
CA ALA A 292 -17.88 -10.27 -9.50
C ALA A 292 -18.27 -9.67 -10.84
N ARG A 293 -17.65 -10.10 -11.94
CA ARG A 293 -17.97 -9.65 -13.30
C ARG A 293 -19.44 -9.89 -13.67
N HIS A 294 -19.98 -11.05 -13.31
CA HIS A 294 -21.41 -11.35 -13.49
C HIS A 294 -22.29 -10.50 -12.58
N ALA A 295 -21.89 -10.32 -11.31
CA ALA A 295 -22.62 -9.48 -10.36
C ALA A 295 -22.69 -8.01 -10.81
N LEU A 296 -21.58 -7.46 -11.35
CA LEU A 296 -21.54 -6.10 -11.87
C LEU A 296 -22.44 -5.92 -13.10
N ALA A 297 -22.57 -6.94 -13.95
CA ALA A 297 -23.47 -6.90 -15.10
C ALA A 297 -24.95 -6.92 -14.68
N ALA A 298 -25.28 -7.62 -13.59
CA ALA A 298 -26.62 -7.67 -13.02
C ALA A 298 -26.95 -6.49 -12.09
N MET A 299 -25.95 -5.68 -11.72
CA MET A 299 -26.11 -4.57 -10.79
C MET A 299 -26.99 -3.48 -11.40
N PRO A 300 -28.03 -3.00 -10.69
CA PRO A 300 -28.86 -1.90 -11.18
C PRO A 300 -28.01 -0.64 -11.43
N ALA A 301 -28.44 0.20 -12.37
CA ALA A 301 -27.83 1.51 -12.55
C ALA A 301 -27.93 2.31 -11.25
N PRO A 302 -26.84 2.92 -10.75
CA PRO A 302 -26.91 3.86 -9.64
C PRO A 302 -27.90 4.97 -10.04
N ALA A 303 -28.86 5.28 -9.16
CA ALA A 303 -29.80 6.36 -9.46
C ALA A 303 -29.03 7.70 -9.48
N ALA A 304 -29.32 8.54 -10.47
CA ALA A 304 -28.71 9.86 -10.58
C ALA A 304 -28.98 10.68 -9.31
N GLY A 305 -27.94 11.22 -8.69
CA GLY A 305 -28.05 12.00 -7.45
C GLY A 305 -28.07 11.19 -6.14
N MET A 306 -27.80 9.88 -6.17
CA MET A 306 -27.67 9.08 -4.92
C MET A 306 -26.45 9.45 -4.06
N ARG A 307 -25.43 10.05 -4.67
CA ARG A 307 -24.16 10.34 -4.02
C ARG A 307 -23.55 11.63 -4.57
N ASP A 308 -23.54 12.66 -3.73
CA ASP A 308 -23.11 14.01 -4.13
C ASP A 308 -21.61 14.08 -4.48
N ASP A 309 -20.79 13.18 -3.94
CA ASP A 309 -19.35 13.08 -4.18
C ASP A 309 -18.96 12.21 -5.39
N ALA A 310 -19.92 11.55 -6.07
CA ALA A 310 -19.63 10.65 -7.19
C ALA A 310 -18.81 11.31 -8.33
N PRO A 311 -19.08 12.56 -8.78
CA PRO A 311 -18.26 13.21 -9.81
C PRO A 311 -16.80 13.42 -9.40
N ARG A 312 -16.57 13.73 -8.11
CA ARG A 312 -15.21 13.89 -7.56
C ARG A 312 -14.47 12.55 -7.52
N ILE A 313 -15.15 11.48 -7.11
CA ILE A 313 -14.58 10.12 -7.13
C ILE A 313 -14.25 9.68 -8.57
N ASP A 314 -15.15 9.95 -9.52
CA ASP A 314 -14.93 9.64 -10.94
C ASP A 314 -13.71 10.40 -11.49
N ALA A 315 -13.57 11.69 -11.18
CA ALA A 315 -12.42 12.49 -11.60
C ALA A 315 -11.10 11.98 -11.01
N TRP A 316 -11.10 11.67 -9.71
CA TRP A 316 -9.94 11.14 -9.01
C TRP A 316 -9.51 9.80 -9.63
N LEU A 317 -10.42 8.84 -9.81
CA LEU A 317 -10.09 7.53 -10.40
C LEU A 317 -9.66 7.61 -11.87
N ALA A 318 -10.10 8.64 -12.60
CA ALA A 318 -9.71 8.88 -13.98
C ALA A 318 -8.33 9.55 -14.14
N ASP A 319 -7.60 9.81 -13.06
CA ASP A 319 -6.33 10.54 -13.09
C ASP A 319 -6.44 11.92 -13.77
N ARG A 320 -7.57 12.62 -13.58
CA ARG A 320 -7.79 13.97 -14.12
C ARG A 320 -7.65 15.02 -13.01
N PRO A 321 -6.44 15.54 -12.76
CA PRO A 321 -6.18 16.48 -11.65
C PRO A 321 -6.92 17.82 -11.77
N ASP A 322 -7.34 18.20 -12.98
CA ASP A 322 -7.95 19.53 -13.25
C ASP A 322 -9.35 19.73 -12.64
N LEU A 323 -9.96 18.68 -12.08
CA LEU A 323 -11.29 18.74 -11.46
C LEU A 323 -11.25 18.63 -9.92
N ASP A 324 -10.11 18.30 -9.31
CA ASP A 324 -9.97 18.21 -7.86
C ASP A 324 -10.04 19.60 -7.18
N THR A 325 -9.77 20.67 -7.91
CA THR A 325 -9.71 22.05 -7.40
C THR A 325 -11.05 22.80 -7.47
N LEU A 326 -12.07 22.26 -8.15
CA LEU A 326 -13.36 22.96 -8.38
C LEU A 326 -14.42 22.72 -7.31
N ALA A 327 -14.08 21.99 -6.24
CA ALA A 327 -15.01 21.65 -5.16
C ALA A 327 -14.45 21.89 -3.74
N ALA A 328 -13.39 22.70 -3.61
CA ALA A 328 -12.86 23.17 -2.33
C ALA A 328 -13.45 24.54 -1.95
#